data_AF-A0A1Q6ZEI9-F1
#
_entry.id   AF-A0A1Q6ZEI9-F1
#
_cell.length_a   1.000
_cell.length_b   1.000
_cell.length_c   1.000
_cell.angle_alpha   90.00
_cell.angle_beta   90.00
_cell.angle_gamma   90.00
#
_symmetry.space_group_name_H-M   'P 1'
#
loop_
_entity.id
_entity.type
_entity.pdbx_description
1 polymer ?
#
loop_
_entity_poly.entity_id
_entity_poly.type
_entity_poly.pdbx_seq_one_letter_code
_entity_poly.pdbx_strand_id
1 'polypeptide(L)'
;MITVATLTAVLTLPLAAAQPSNPTRPASRVAQEPHPQIMAAIRALEAARLHLQRAAHDFGGHRVKAIRAIDAALVQLKLALQYDKD
;
A
#
# COMPACT_ATOMS: atom_id res chain seq x y z
N MET A 1 -19.43 -59.17 20.85
CA MET A 1 -18.81 -59.70 19.63
C MET A 1 -18.93 -58.64 18.54
N ILE A 2 -17.81 -58.40 17.85
CA ILE A 2 -17.52 -57.21 17.05
C ILE A 2 -17.89 -57.49 15.60
N THR A 3 -18.65 -56.59 14.97
CA THR A 3 -18.82 -56.46 13.51
C THR A 3 -18.88 -54.94 13.27
N VAL A 4 -18.25 -54.29 12.30
CA VAL A 4 -17.97 -54.62 10.90
C VAL A 4 -16.72 -53.85 10.48
N ALA A 5 -15.88 -54.51 9.67
CA ALA A 5 -14.68 -53.97 9.07
C ALA A 5 -14.99 -52.92 7.97
N THR A 6 -14.20 -51.85 8.00
CA THR A 6 -14.02 -50.80 6.99
C THR A 6 -13.90 -51.34 5.57
N LEU A 7 -14.39 -50.63 4.55
CA LEU A 7 -13.66 -50.50 3.28
C LEU A 7 -14.20 -49.38 2.36
N THR A 8 -13.36 -48.35 2.22
CA THR A 8 -13.05 -47.55 1.01
C THR A 8 -14.17 -46.92 0.17
N ALA A 9 -14.22 -45.59 0.27
CA ALA A 9 -14.82 -44.67 -0.68
C ALA A 9 -14.17 -44.74 -2.06
N VAL A 10 -14.99 -44.86 -3.10
CA VAL A 10 -14.60 -44.65 -4.51
C VAL A 10 -15.21 -43.32 -4.96
N LEU A 11 -14.39 -42.28 -5.03
CA LEU A 11 -14.79 -40.96 -5.54
C LEU A 11 -14.55 -40.93 -7.05
N THR A 12 -15.63 -41.05 -7.82
CA THR A 12 -15.63 -40.93 -9.28
C THR A 12 -15.69 -39.45 -9.68
N LEU A 13 -14.68 -38.98 -10.40
CA LEU A 13 -14.61 -37.62 -10.97
C LEU A 13 -15.14 -37.63 -12.41
N PRO A 14 -16.16 -36.81 -12.77
CA PRO A 14 -16.38 -36.44 -14.16
C PRO A 14 -15.78 -35.07 -14.48
N LEU A 15 -15.02 -35.11 -15.57
CA LEU A 15 -14.48 -34.04 -16.39
C LEU A 15 -15.60 -33.22 -17.05
N ALA A 16 -15.62 -31.88 -16.90
CA ALA A 16 -16.07 -30.94 -17.95
C ALA A 16 -15.84 -29.49 -17.53
N ALA A 17 -14.92 -28.83 -18.24
CA ALA A 17 -14.62 -27.42 -18.13
C ALA A 17 -15.75 -26.57 -18.75
N ALA A 18 -16.27 -25.62 -17.98
CA ALA A 18 -16.98 -24.45 -18.49
C ALA A 18 -16.67 -23.26 -17.59
N GLN A 19 -15.50 -22.65 -17.79
CA GLN A 19 -15.19 -21.35 -17.22
C GLN A 19 -15.86 -20.29 -18.10
N PRO A 20 -16.82 -19.48 -17.62
CA PRO A 20 -17.23 -18.29 -18.34
C PRO A 20 -16.04 -17.34 -18.37
N SER A 21 -15.42 -17.21 -19.54
CA SER A 21 -14.44 -16.18 -19.84
C SER A 21 -15.14 -14.83 -19.78
N ASN A 22 -15.18 -14.24 -18.58
CA ASN A 22 -15.69 -12.90 -18.39
C ASN A 22 -14.84 -11.95 -19.26
N PRO A 23 -15.45 -11.17 -20.17
CA PRO A 23 -14.71 -10.33 -21.08
C PRO A 23 -13.89 -9.33 -20.27
N THR A 24 -12.59 -9.33 -20.56
CA THR A 24 -11.57 -8.42 -20.05
C THR A 24 -12.14 -7.01 -19.93
N ARG A 25 -12.52 -6.61 -18.72
CA ARG A 25 -12.78 -5.21 -18.40
C ARG A 25 -11.54 -4.45 -18.85
N PRO A 26 -11.65 -3.42 -19.72
CA PRO A 26 -10.50 -2.63 -20.09
C PRO A 26 -9.91 -2.15 -18.78
N ALA A 27 -8.71 -2.64 -18.46
CA ALA A 27 -7.94 -2.12 -17.35
C ALA A 27 -7.87 -0.63 -17.61
N SER A 28 -8.65 0.13 -16.84
CA SER A 28 -8.53 1.57 -16.79
C SER A 28 -7.04 1.77 -16.60
N ARG A 29 -6.36 2.31 -17.61
CA ARG A 29 -5.01 2.80 -17.41
C ARG A 29 -5.21 3.90 -16.39
N VAL A 30 -5.13 3.51 -15.12
CA VAL A 30 -4.89 4.43 -14.02
C VAL A 30 -3.69 5.16 -14.54
N ALA A 31 -3.88 6.43 -14.94
CA ALA A 31 -2.79 7.30 -15.26
C ALA A 31 -1.80 7.06 -14.14
N GLN A 32 -0.65 6.45 -14.45
CA GLN A 32 0.33 6.12 -13.43
C GLN A 32 0.71 7.47 -12.85
N GLU A 33 0.13 7.82 -11.71
CA GLU A 33 0.52 9.01 -11.00
C GLU A 33 2.03 8.84 -10.80
N PRO A 34 2.84 9.82 -11.23
CA PRO A 34 4.28 9.71 -11.09
C PRO A 34 4.58 9.46 -9.62
N HIS A 35 5.14 8.27 -9.36
CA HIS A 35 5.55 7.75 -8.05
C HIS A 35 4.50 7.88 -6.93
N PRO A 36 3.49 6.98 -6.84
CA PRO A 36 2.47 7.02 -5.79
C PRO A 36 3.07 6.90 -4.37
N GLN A 37 4.22 6.24 -4.24
CA GLN A 37 4.94 6.11 -2.97
C GLN A 37 5.55 7.45 -2.51
N ILE A 38 6.09 8.26 -3.43
CA ILE A 38 6.66 9.57 -3.09
C ILE A 38 5.54 10.52 -2.67
N MET A 39 4.40 10.50 -3.36
CA MET A 39 3.22 11.28 -2.96
C MET A 39 2.69 10.85 -1.59
N ALA A 40 2.65 9.55 -1.30
CA ALA A 40 2.26 9.05 0.02
C ALA A 40 3.25 9.51 1.11
N ALA A 41 4.56 9.46 0.84
CA ALA A 41 5.58 9.94 1.76
C ALA A 41 5.44 11.45 2.05
N ILE A 42 5.20 12.27 1.03
CA ILE A 42 4.95 13.71 1.19
C ILE A 42 3.76 13.95 2.13
N ARG A 43 2.63 13.28 1.90
CA ARG A 43 1.44 13.43 2.76
C ARG A 43 1.70 12.98 4.20
N ALA A 44 2.41 11.87 4.39
CA ALA A 44 2.76 11.37 5.72
C ALA A 44 3.66 12.35 6.48
N LEU A 45 4.65 12.93 5.79
CA LEU A 45 5.56 13.92 6.35
C LEU A 45 4.83 15.22 6.72
N GLU A 46 3.91 15.71 5.88
CA GLU A 46 3.09 16.89 6.18
C GLU A 46 2.20 16.67 7.41
N ALA A 47 1.60 15.48 7.54
CA ALA A 47 0.83 15.11 8.73
C ALA A 47 1.71 15.06 9.99
N ALA A 48 2.89 14.42 9.90
CA ALA A 48 3.84 14.35 11.01
C ALA A 48 4.29 15.75 11.47
N ARG A 49 4.58 16.65 10.52
CA ARG A 49 4.93 18.04 10.80
C ARG A 49 3.81 18.77 11.55
N LEU A 50 2.56 18.60 11.12
CA LEU A 50 1.41 19.21 11.78
C LEU A 50 1.22 18.68 13.21
N HIS A 51 1.39 17.37 13.41
CA HIS A 51 1.36 16.76 14.74
C HIS A 51 2.45 17.34 15.65
N LEU A 52 3.67 17.49 15.14
CA LEU A 52 4.77 18.09 15.89
C LEU A 52 4.49 19.57 16.21
N GLN A 53 3.92 20.33 15.29
CA GLN A 53 3.57 21.74 15.53
C GLN A 53 2.50 21.91 16.61
N ARG A 54 1.52 21.01 16.64
CA ARG A 54 0.44 21.00 17.63
C ARG A 54 0.83 20.34 18.95
N ALA A 55 1.97 19.64 18.99
CA ALA A 55 2.44 19.00 20.21
C ALA A 55 2.75 20.05 21.27
N ALA A 56 2.10 19.91 22.43
CA ALA A 56 2.34 20.75 23.61
C ALA A 56 3.71 20.48 24.26
N HIS A 57 4.32 19.32 23.97
CA HIS A 57 5.61 18.92 24.50
C HIS A 57 6.73 19.15 23.49
N ASP A 58 7.89 19.63 23.96
CA ASP A 58 9.02 19.96 23.08
C ASP A 58 9.94 18.74 22.80
N PHE A 59 9.55 17.55 23.26
CA PHE A 59 10.29 16.28 23.12
C PHE A 59 11.78 16.42 23.45
N GLY A 60 12.12 17.12 24.55
CA GLY A 60 13.50 17.39 24.93
C GLY A 60 14.25 18.35 24.00
N GLY A 61 13.53 19.27 23.34
CA GLY A 61 14.10 20.23 22.37
C GLY A 61 14.24 19.68 20.94
N HIS A 62 13.76 18.45 20.69
CA HIS A 62 13.84 17.83 19.36
C HIS A 62 12.71 18.24 18.42
N ARG A 63 11.61 18.81 18.92
CA ARG A 63 10.46 19.18 18.09
C ARG A 63 10.84 20.07 16.91
N VAL A 64 11.57 21.16 17.18
CA VAL A 64 12.00 22.12 16.15
C VAL A 64 12.96 21.46 15.16
N LYS A 65 13.89 20.64 15.64
CA LYS A 65 14.84 19.91 14.78
C LYS A 65 14.11 18.92 13.86
N ALA A 66 13.12 18.20 14.40
CA ALA A 66 12.31 17.26 13.63
C ALA A 66 11.48 17.96 12.55
N ILE A 67 10.84 19.09 12.88
CA ILE A 67 10.10 19.90 11.90
C ILE A 67 11.03 20.37 10.77
N ARG A 68 12.23 20.88 11.10
CA ARG A 68 13.22 21.30 10.10
C ARG A 68 13.67 20.16 9.20
N ALA A 69 13.90 18.97 9.76
CA ALA A 69 14.28 17.79 8.99
C ALA A 69 13.16 17.35 8.03
N ILE A 70 11.90 17.41 8.50
CA ILE A 70 10.73 17.11 7.67
C ILE A 70 10.58 18.13 6.53
N ASP A 71 10.73 19.43 6.82
CA ASP A 71 10.67 20.48 5.80
C ASP A 71 11.74 20.28 4.72
N ALA A 72 12.97 19.94 5.12
CA ALA A 72 14.05 19.64 4.17
C ALA A 72 13.73 18.40 3.31
N ALA A 73 13.19 17.33 3.91
CA ALA A 73 12.78 16.13 3.17
C ALA A 73 11.67 16.43 2.16
N LEU A 74 10.66 17.23 2.55
CA LEU A 74 9.58 17.63 1.66
C LEU A 74 10.07 18.41 0.44
N VAL A 75 11.05 19.31 0.62
CA VAL A 75 11.67 20.04 -0.50
C VAL A 75 12.33 19.07 -1.47
N GLN A 76 13.14 18.13 -0.97
CA GLN A 76 13.85 17.17 -1.83
C GLN A 76 12.89 16.24 -2.58
N LEU A 77 11.83 15.74 -1.92
CA LEU A 77 10.83 14.90 -2.59
C LEU A 77 10.05 15.66 -3.66
N LYS A 78 9.73 16.94 -3.41
CA LYS A 78 9.07 17.80 -4.41
C LYS A 78 9.99 18.09 -5.60
N LEU A 79 11.28 18.32 -5.37
CA LEU A 79 12.27 18.45 -6.45
C LEU A 79 12.39 17.16 -7.27
N ALA A 80 12.49 16.00 -6.61
CA ALA A 80 12.58 14.71 -7.29
C ALA A 80 11.39 14.48 -8.25
N LEU A 81 10.18 14.85 -7.83
CA LEU A 81 8.97 14.78 -8.66
C LEU A 81 8.93 15.81 -9.80
N GLN A 82 9.67 16.92 -9.67
CA GLN A 82 9.79 17.90 -10.73
C GLN A 82 10.71 17.37 -11.84
N TYR A 83 11.89 16.87 -11.46
CA TYR A 83 12.84 16.26 -12.40
C TYR A 83 12.38 14.93 -13.01
N ASP A 84 11.47 14.19 -12.36
CA ASP A 84 10.88 12.97 -12.93
C ASP A 84 9.83 13.23 -14.02
N LYS A 85 9.25 14.44 -14.04
CA LYS A 85 8.25 14.85 -15.03
C LYS A 85 8.86 15.51 -16.27
N ASP A 86 10.14 15.88 -16.23
CA ASP A 86 10.92 16.46 -17.33
C ASP A 86 11.62 15.35 -18.14
#